data_AF-A0A740R023-F1
#
_entry.id   AF-A0A740R023-F1
#
_cell.length_a   1.000
_cell.length_b   1.000
_cell.length_c   1.000
_cell.angle_alpha   90.00
_cell.angle_beta   90.00
_cell.angle_gamma   90.00
#
_symmetry.space_group_name_H-M   'P 1'
#
loop_
_entity.id
_entity.type
_entity.pdbx_description
1 polymer ?
#
loop_
_entity_poly.entity_id
_entity_poly.type
_entity_poly.pdbx_seq_one_letter_code
_entity_poly.pdbx_strand_id
1 'polypeptide(L)'
;SSYTPGKWETLPFQVAIMNAMGYELIRVVNLIKSARVGYTKMLLGVEGYFIEHKSRNSLLFQPTDSSAEDFMKSHVEPTIRDVPVLLELAPWFGR
;
A
#
# COMPACT_ATOMS: atom_id res chain seq x y z
N SER A 1 -3.49 -4.90 -13.13
CA SER A 1 -4.72 -5.01 -12.32
C SER A 1 -5.64 -6.00 -13.01
N SER A 2 -5.44 -7.29 -12.80
CA SER A 2 -6.47 -8.28 -13.11
C SER A 2 -7.60 -8.11 -12.08
N TYR A 3 -8.86 -8.15 -12.51
CA TYR A 3 -9.98 -8.29 -11.58
C TYR A 3 -9.96 -9.66 -10.87
N THR A 4 -9.12 -10.57 -11.35
CA THR A 4 -8.85 -11.86 -10.74
C THR A 4 -8.04 -11.68 -9.44
N PRO A 5 -8.57 -12.15 -8.30
CA PRO A 5 -7.81 -12.23 -7.05
C PRO A 5 -6.56 -13.10 -7.25
N GLY A 6 -5.45 -12.68 -6.66
CA GLY A 6 -4.19 -13.39 -6.77
C GLY A 6 -3.11 -12.76 -5.92
N LYS A 7 -2.01 -13.51 -5.74
CA LYS A 7 -0.81 -12.98 -5.09
C LYS A 7 -0.26 -11.83 -5.93
N TRP A 8 0.23 -10.81 -5.24
CA TRP A 8 0.91 -9.72 -5.90
C TRP A 8 2.23 -10.19 -6.49
N GLU A 9 2.47 -9.86 -7.76
CA GLU A 9 3.78 -9.94 -8.40
C GLU A 9 4.15 -8.56 -8.91
N THR A 10 5.30 -8.05 -8.48
CA THR A 10 5.77 -6.72 -8.86
C THR A 10 6.18 -6.74 -10.33
N LEU A 11 5.50 -5.94 -11.15
CA LEU A 11 5.84 -5.80 -12.57
C LEU A 11 7.18 -5.09 -12.72
N PRO A 12 7.95 -5.34 -13.81
CA PRO A 12 9.30 -4.80 -13.95
C PRO A 12 9.41 -3.28 -13.76
N PHE A 13 8.45 -2.49 -14.28
CA PHE A 13 8.47 -1.04 -14.14
C PHE A 13 8.15 -0.55 -12.72
N GLN A 14 7.46 -1.36 -11.92
CA GLN A 14 7.06 -1.02 -10.55
C GLN A 14 8.24 -1.11 -9.59
N VAL A 15 9.23 -1.98 -9.88
CA VAL A 15 10.40 -2.24 -9.02
C VAL A 15 11.15 -0.94 -8.69
N ALA A 16 11.55 -0.17 -9.71
CA ALA A 16 12.29 1.06 -9.51
C ALA A 16 11.48 2.10 -8.71
N ILE A 17 10.17 2.17 -8.95
CA ILE A 17 9.27 3.10 -8.26
C ILE A 17 9.15 2.73 -6.78
N MET A 18 8.86 1.46 -6.47
CA MET A 18 8.72 0.99 -5.08
C MET A 18 10.05 1.09 -4.32
N ASN A 19 11.17 0.78 -4.96
CA ASN A 19 12.50 0.98 -4.39
C ASN A 19 12.74 2.46 -4.06
N ALA A 20 12.36 3.38 -4.97
CA ALA A 20 12.50 4.81 -4.72
C ALA A 20 11.65 5.28 -3.53
N MET A 21 10.42 4.76 -3.37
CA MET A 21 9.58 5.08 -2.22
C MET A 21 10.16 4.51 -0.91
N GLY A 22 10.71 3.29 -0.92
CA GLY A 22 11.23 2.61 0.26
C GLY A 22 12.63 3.03 0.72
N TYR A 23 13.38 3.72 -0.14
CA TYR A 23 14.78 4.06 0.07
C TYR A 23 14.96 5.27 0.99
N GLU A 24 15.79 5.12 2.03
CA GLU A 24 15.89 6.10 3.12
C GLU A 24 16.54 7.42 2.72
N LEU A 25 17.37 7.42 1.67
CA LEU A 25 18.00 8.65 1.18
C LEU A 25 17.07 9.47 0.27
N ILE A 26 15.92 8.92 -0.14
CA ILE A 26 14.93 9.65 -0.93
C ILE A 26 13.84 10.16 0.00
N ARG A 27 13.78 11.48 0.19
CA ARG A 27 12.79 12.11 1.05
C ARG A 27 11.42 12.27 0.38
N VAL A 28 11.42 12.52 -0.94
CA VAL A 28 10.21 12.82 -1.70
C VAL A 28 10.27 12.11 -3.05
N VAL A 29 9.20 11.38 -3.38
CA VAL A 29 8.99 10.79 -4.70
C VAL A 29 7.76 11.46 -5.32
N ASN A 30 7.95 12.10 -6.47
CA ASN A 30 6.85 12.63 -7.28
C ASN A 30 6.65 11.69 -8.47
N LEU A 31 5.44 11.15 -8.64
CA LEU A 31 5.13 10.22 -9.70
C LEU A 31 3.90 10.66 -10.50
N ILE A 32 4.11 10.91 -11.80
CA ILE A 32 3.02 10.98 -12.77
C ILE A 32 2.81 9.57 -13.30
N LYS A 33 1.58 9.07 -13.22
CA LYS A 33 1.24 7.70 -13.61
C LYS A 33 -0.02 7.65 -14.47
N SER A 34 -0.08 6.67 -15.35
CA SER A 34 -1.30 6.32 -16.11
C SER A 34 -2.32 5.59 -15.23
N ALA A 35 -3.57 5.48 -15.71
CA ALA A 35 -4.59 4.69 -15.03
C ALA A 35 -4.28 3.18 -15.07
N ARG A 36 -4.79 2.43 -14.08
CA ARG A 36 -4.77 0.95 -14.02
C ARG A 36 -3.38 0.27 -13.97
N VAL A 37 -2.33 1.02 -13.60
CA VAL A 37 -0.95 0.50 -13.47
C VAL A 37 -0.63 -0.17 -12.12
N GLY A 38 -1.64 -0.43 -11.29
CA GLY A 38 -1.45 -1.06 -9.96
C GLY A 38 -0.89 -0.11 -8.89
N TYR A 39 -1.00 1.21 -9.08
CA TYR A 39 -0.44 2.22 -8.18
C TYR A 39 -0.89 2.06 -6.72
N THR A 40 -2.18 1.87 -6.49
CA THR A 40 -2.72 1.66 -5.13
C THR A 40 -2.06 0.49 -4.41
N LYS A 41 -1.80 -0.60 -5.11
CA LYS A 41 -1.16 -1.79 -4.52
C LYS A 41 0.34 -1.59 -4.31
N MET A 42 1.01 -0.79 -5.15
CA MET A 42 2.39 -0.35 -4.85
C MET A 42 2.44 0.44 -3.54
N LEU A 43 1.54 1.42 -3.33
CA LEU A 43 1.49 2.19 -2.08
C LEU A 43 1.27 1.28 -0.87
N LEU A 44 0.29 0.39 -0.93
CA LEU A 44 0.00 -0.54 0.17
C LEU A 44 1.16 -1.50 0.47
N GLY A 45 1.90 -1.94 -0.57
CA GLY A 45 3.10 -2.77 -0.37
C GLY A 45 4.22 -2.02 0.33
N VAL A 46 4.45 -0.75 -0.04
CA VAL A 46 5.45 0.11 0.63
C VAL A 46 5.04 0.42 2.07
N GLU A 47 3.77 0.73 2.31
CA GLU A 47 3.25 0.98 3.65
C GLU A 47 3.35 -0.27 4.54
N GLY A 48 2.99 -1.44 4.02
CA GLY A 48 3.16 -2.71 4.73
C GLY A 48 4.62 -2.96 5.13
N TYR A 49 5.55 -2.71 4.21
CA TYR A 49 6.99 -2.80 4.48
C TYR A 49 7.44 -1.82 5.58
N PHE A 50 6.92 -0.59 5.59
CA PHE A 50 7.24 0.39 6.64
C PHE A 50 6.67 0.02 8.00
N ILE A 51 5.45 -0.51 8.04
CA ILE A 51 4.80 -0.97 9.28
C ILE A 51 5.62 -2.12 9.89
N GLU A 52 5.89 -3.16 9.09
CA GLU A 52 6.59 -4.37 9.56
C GLU A 52 8.04 -4.10 9.92
N HIS A 53 8.83 -3.50 9.02
CA HIS A 53 10.28 -3.50 9.16
C HIS A 53 10.86 -2.20 9.73
N LYS A 54 10.12 -1.09 9.66
CA LYS A 54 10.63 0.22 10.09
C LYS A 54 9.89 0.81 11.28
N SER A 55 8.78 0.21 11.70
CA SER A 55 7.93 0.69 12.80
C SER A 55 7.66 2.21 12.73
N ARG A 56 7.24 2.69 11.56
CA ARG A 56 6.97 4.11 11.30
C ARG A 56 5.49 4.44 11.44
N ASN A 57 5.21 5.63 11.95
CA ASN A 57 3.89 6.23 11.81
C ASN A 57 3.71 6.70 10.37
N SER A 58 2.74 6.12 9.68
CA SER A 58 2.41 6.42 8.30
C SER A 58 1.06 7.10 8.18
N LEU A 59 0.91 7.95 7.17
CA LEU A 59 -0.34 8.62 6.82
C LEU A 59 -0.55 8.55 5.31
N LEU A 60 -1.71 8.06 4.90
CA LEU A 60 -2.15 8.06 3.51
C LEU A 60 -3.34 9.00 3.37
N PHE A 61 -3.17 10.07 2.60
CA PHE A 61 -4.21 11.07 2.37
C PHE A 61 -5.00 10.79 1.09
N GLN A 62 -6.29 11.04 1.15
CA GLN A 62 -7.19 11.02 0.01
C GLN A 62 -7.80 12.42 -0.19
N PRO A 63 -8.30 12.75 -1.39
CA PRO A 63 -8.80 14.11 -1.67
C PRO A 63 -10.02 14.54 -0.83
N THR A 64 -10.82 13.57 -0.36
CA THR A 64 -12.00 13.80 0.48
C THR A 64 -12.09 12.73 1.56
N ASP A 65 -12.79 13.02 2.66
CA ASP A 65 -13.02 12.07 3.75
C ASP A 65 -13.80 10.83 3.27
N SER A 66 -14.82 11.02 2.42
CA SER A 66 -15.54 9.91 1.80
C SER A 66 -14.62 9.00 0.98
N SER A 67 -13.68 9.59 0.23
CA SER A 67 -12.69 8.82 -0.54
C SER A 67 -11.68 8.10 0.37
N ALA A 68 -11.44 8.62 1.58
CA ALA A 68 -10.62 7.96 2.59
C ALA A 68 -11.35 6.75 3.19
N GLU A 69 -12.62 6.92 3.58
CA GLU A 69 -13.46 5.83 4.10
C GLU A 69 -13.62 4.70 3.08
N ASP A 70 -13.90 5.03 1.82
CA ASP A 70 -14.02 4.05 0.74
C ASP A 70 -12.69 3.33 0.50
N PHE A 71 -11.56 4.05 0.56
CA PHE A 71 -10.23 3.46 0.41
C PHE A 71 -9.90 2.51 1.56
N MET A 72 -10.29 2.86 2.80
CA MET A 72 -10.11 1.99 3.96
C MET A 72 -10.81 0.64 3.74
N LYS A 73 -12.10 0.66 3.41
CA LYS A 73 -12.92 -0.54 3.22
C LYS A 73 -12.50 -1.37 2.00
N SER A 74 -12.20 -0.70 0.89
CA SER A 74 -11.93 -1.39 -0.39
C SER A 74 -10.49 -1.87 -0.55
N HIS A 75 -9.53 -1.28 0.17
CA HIS A 75 -8.11 -1.49 -0.08
C HIS A 75 -7.30 -1.77 1.18
N VAL A 76 -7.44 -0.99 2.25
CA VAL A 76 -6.63 -1.16 3.47
C VAL A 76 -7.05 -2.40 4.24
N GLU A 77 -8.34 -2.52 4.58
CA GLU A 77 -8.84 -3.65 5.37
C GLU A 77 -8.57 -5.01 4.69
N PRO A 78 -8.84 -5.19 3.38
CA PRO A 78 -8.47 -6.43 2.70
C PRO A 78 -6.96 -6.70 2.72
N THR A 79 -6.13 -5.65 2.64
CA THR A 79 -4.66 -5.83 2.68
C THR A 79 -4.20 -6.30 4.05
N ILE A 80 -4.73 -5.71 5.13
CA ILE A 80 -4.44 -6.16 6.50
C ILE A 80 -4.91 -7.61 6.69
N ARG A 81 -6.13 -7.93 6.24
CA ARG A 81 -6.69 -9.29 6.33
C ARG A 81 -5.87 -10.32 5.56
N ASP A 82 -5.47 -10.01 4.33
CA ASP A 82 -4.89 -10.98 3.39
C ASP A 82 -3.36 -11.13 3.53
N VAL A 83 -2.69 -10.23 4.25
CA VAL A 83 -1.24 -10.30 4.54
C VAL A 83 -1.05 -10.74 6.00
N PRO A 84 -0.67 -12.01 6.26
CA PRO A 84 -0.65 -12.56 7.62
C PRO A 84 0.18 -11.76 8.63
N VAL A 85 1.33 -11.23 8.20
CA VAL A 85 2.21 -10.43 9.05
C VAL A 85 1.55 -9.11 9.46
N LEU A 86 0.81 -8.46 8.56
CA LEU A 86 0.07 -7.24 8.91
C LEU A 86 -1.12 -7.54 9.81
N LEU A 87 -1.80 -8.66 9.59
CA LEU A 87 -2.92 -9.09 10.43
C LEU A 87 -2.46 -9.34 11.88
N GLU A 88 -1.32 -10.00 12.07
CA GLU A 88 -0.73 -10.25 13.39
C GLU A 88 -0.41 -8.94 14.13
N LEU A 89 0.04 -7.92 13.40
CA LEU A 89 0.33 -6.59 13.93
C LEU A 89 -0.93 -5.72 14.18
N ALA A 90 -2.12 -6.18 13.77
CA ALA A 90 -3.38 -5.44 13.87
C ALA A 90 -4.36 -6.08 14.86
N PRO A 91 -4.10 -6.03 16.19
CA PRO A 91 -4.94 -6.70 17.20
C PRO A 91 -6.37 -6.14 17.29
N TRP A 92 -6.60 -4.95 16.72
CA TRP A 92 -7.89 -4.27 16.65
C TRP A 92 -8.74 -4.70 15.44
N PHE A 93 -8.16 -5.42 14.47
CA PHE A 93 -8.86 -5.77 13.24
C PHE A 93 -10.02 -6.74 13.50
N GLY A 94 -11.24 -6.35 13.11
CA GLY A 94 -12.45 -7.17 13.27
C GLY A 94 -13.11 -7.13 14.66
N ARG A 95 -12.71 -6.20 15.53
CA ARG A 95 -13.38 -5.92 16.81
C ARG A 95 -14.42 -4.81 16.69
#